data_AF-A0A3Q0QQ03-F1
#
_entry.id   AF-A0A3Q0QQ03-F1
#
_cell.length_a   1.000
_cell.length_b   1.000
_cell.length_c   1.000
_cell.angle_alpha   90.00
_cell.angle_beta   90.00
_cell.angle_gamma   90.00
#
_symmetry.space_group_name_H-M   'P 1'
#
loop_
_entity.id
_entity.type
_entity.pdbx_description
1 polymer ?
#
loop_
_entity_poly.entity_id
_entity_poly.type
_entity_poly.pdbx_seq_one_letter_code
_entity_poly.pdbx_strand_id
1 'polypeptide(L)'
;MPIIPRCFSVCSRFFTANQVALQVLYSRSSMSFEAETSSSTDTVKPAEDKWRLSYVTGNLFSCPKDESLAHCISEDCRMGAGIAVRFKQEFQGVTELKEQKKLTGQCAVLKRRGRFVYYLITKKKASQKPTYDSLRQSLEDMKSHCLKNQVTRISMPRIGCGLDRLEWARVSEILEQVFDHTDISITVYSLPEKAETTVMKENRRT
;
A
#
# COMPACT_ATOMS: atom_id res chain seq x y z
N MET A 1 -45.98 67.29 -36.31
CA MET A 1 -46.44 66.25 -37.25
C MET A 1 -45.38 65.15 -37.32
N PRO A 2 -45.72 63.88 -37.63
CA PRO A 2 -44.87 62.69 -37.43
C PRO A 2 -43.78 62.54 -38.53
N ILE A 3 -42.87 61.53 -38.61
CA ILE A 3 -42.94 60.09 -38.29
C ILE A 3 -41.58 59.52 -37.80
N ILE A 4 -41.63 58.50 -36.92
CA ILE A 4 -40.56 57.56 -36.52
C ILE A 4 -40.93 56.20 -37.16
N PRO A 5 -40.04 55.44 -37.86
CA PRO A 5 -39.06 54.53 -37.20
C PRO A 5 -37.79 54.25 -38.06
N ARG A 6 -36.89 53.26 -37.86
CA ARG A 6 -36.75 51.99 -37.07
C ARG A 6 -35.23 51.76 -36.82
N CYS A 7 -34.69 50.94 -35.90
CA CYS A 7 -35.18 50.16 -34.74
C CYS A 7 -33.97 49.69 -33.86
N PHE A 8 -34.18 48.74 -32.93
CA PHE A 8 -33.21 47.88 -32.17
C PHE A 8 -31.80 48.44 -31.78
N SER A 9 -31.41 48.71 -30.52
CA SER A 9 -31.61 48.01 -29.21
C SER A 9 -30.76 46.71 -29.08
N VAL A 10 -29.89 46.47 -28.07
CA VAL A 10 -29.48 47.28 -26.88
C VAL A 10 -28.19 46.75 -26.21
N CYS A 11 -27.40 47.62 -25.54
CA CYS A 11 -26.56 47.48 -24.30
C CYS A 11 -25.74 46.16 -23.99
N SER A 12 -24.80 46.02 -23.03
CA SER A 12 -24.10 46.79 -21.95
C SER A 12 -22.98 45.83 -21.40
N ARG A 13 -21.76 46.10 -20.86
CA ARG A 13 -20.82 47.25 -20.57
C ARG A 13 -19.37 46.64 -20.67
N PHE A 14 -18.19 47.27 -20.52
CA PHE A 14 -17.64 48.46 -19.83
C PHE A 14 -17.58 48.37 -18.27
N PHE A 15 -16.57 48.88 -17.54
CA PHE A 15 -15.43 49.79 -17.84
C PHE A 15 -14.11 49.39 -17.08
N THR A 16 -13.03 50.14 -17.31
CA THR A 16 -11.61 49.99 -16.86
C THR A 16 -11.04 51.34 -16.32
N ALA A 17 -9.88 51.51 -15.67
CA ALA A 17 -8.90 50.69 -14.90
C ALA A 17 -7.83 51.66 -14.27
N ASN A 18 -6.62 51.19 -13.91
CA ASN A 18 -5.39 51.97 -13.56
C ASN A 18 -5.40 52.76 -12.20
N GLN A 19 -4.28 53.16 -11.55
CA GLN A 19 -2.82 52.87 -11.69
C GLN A 19 -1.96 53.41 -10.50
N VAL A 20 -0.94 52.65 -10.05
CA VAL A 20 0.37 52.96 -9.37
C VAL A 20 0.51 54.09 -8.31
N ALA A 21 1.11 53.76 -7.14
CA ALA A 21 2.10 54.56 -6.38
C ALA A 21 2.81 53.72 -5.27
N LEU A 22 3.87 54.24 -4.63
CA LEU A 22 4.72 53.50 -3.66
C LEU A 22 5.21 54.36 -2.47
N GLN A 23 5.55 53.70 -1.35
CA GLN A 23 6.60 54.04 -0.37
C GLN A 23 6.35 55.06 0.78
N VAL A 24 6.89 54.71 1.97
CA VAL A 24 7.18 55.51 3.20
C VAL A 24 5.99 55.97 4.07
N LEU A 25 6.25 56.03 5.39
CA LEU A 25 5.46 56.61 6.51
C LEU A 25 4.57 55.67 7.36
N TYR A 26 5.20 54.77 8.14
CA TYR A 26 4.73 54.53 9.52
C TYR A 26 5.87 54.06 10.44
N SER A 27 6.26 54.89 11.42
CA SER A 27 7.31 54.61 12.42
C SER A 27 6.89 55.14 13.79
N ARG A 28 7.37 54.50 14.88
CA ARG A 28 7.10 54.77 16.32
C ARG A 28 5.68 54.31 16.73
N SER A 29 5.48 53.30 17.58
CA SER A 29 5.97 53.11 18.96
C SER A 29 5.84 51.62 19.33
N SER A 30 6.82 50.91 19.88
CA SER A 30 7.49 51.06 21.20
C SER A 30 6.59 50.82 22.42
N MET A 31 6.15 49.57 22.62
CA MET A 31 5.88 48.99 23.94
C MET A 31 6.39 47.55 23.97
N SER A 32 7.20 47.21 24.97
CA SER A 32 7.63 45.86 25.30
C SER A 32 6.67 45.21 26.28
N PHE A 33 6.43 43.90 26.14
CA PHE A 33 5.83 43.08 27.19
C PHE A 33 6.67 41.80 27.33
N GLU A 34 6.77 41.27 28.55
CA GLU A 34 7.86 40.37 28.93
C GLU A 34 7.59 38.90 28.62
N ALA A 35 8.67 38.11 28.60
CA ALA A 35 8.63 36.69 28.28
C ALA A 35 8.47 35.82 29.54
N GLU A 36 7.30 35.24 29.75
CA GLU A 36 7.16 34.13 30.70
C GLU A 36 7.65 32.83 30.05
N THR A 37 8.66 32.21 30.68
CA THR A 37 9.34 31.01 30.16
C THR A 37 8.75 29.75 30.79
N SER A 38 7.89 29.04 30.06
CA SER A 38 7.48 27.67 30.37
C SER A 38 8.33 26.65 29.59
N SER A 39 9.62 26.57 29.97
CA SER A 39 10.59 25.66 29.34
C SER A 39 10.38 24.20 29.76
N SER A 40 9.43 23.53 29.13
CA SER A 40 9.32 22.06 29.12
C SER A 40 9.41 21.54 27.68
N THR A 41 10.57 21.74 27.05
CA THR A 41 10.93 21.07 25.80
C THR A 41 11.23 19.60 26.09
N ASP A 42 10.18 18.78 26.16
CA ASP A 42 10.31 17.33 26.05
C ASP A 42 10.96 17.03 24.70
N THR A 43 12.26 16.74 24.75
CA THR A 43 13.03 16.33 23.58
C THR A 43 12.70 14.88 23.27
N VAL A 44 11.51 14.70 22.69
CA VAL A 44 11.10 13.45 22.04
C VAL A 44 12.16 13.13 21.00
N LYS A 45 13.09 12.25 21.39
CA LYS A 45 14.01 11.60 20.47
C LYS A 45 13.14 11.02 19.34
N PRO A 46 13.44 11.28 18.06
CA PRO A 46 12.80 10.56 16.99
C PRO A 46 12.87 9.07 17.32
N ALA A 47 11.71 8.39 17.33
CA ALA A 47 11.72 6.95 17.26
C ALA A 47 12.49 6.59 15.98
N GLU A 48 13.34 5.58 16.01
CA GLU A 48 13.97 5.13 14.78
C GLU A 48 12.85 4.59 13.87
N ASP A 49 12.60 5.26 12.73
CA ASP A 49 11.59 4.94 11.70
C ASP A 49 11.92 3.60 11.00
N LYS A 50 11.94 2.53 11.78
CA LYS A 50 12.76 1.34 11.55
C LYS A 50 11.90 0.16 11.12
N TRP A 51 11.86 0.00 9.81
CA TRP A 51 11.38 -1.19 9.12
C TRP A 51 11.88 -2.48 9.79
N ARG A 52 11.01 -3.48 9.85
CA ARG A 52 11.29 -4.76 10.51
C ARG A 52 10.79 -5.94 9.69
N LEU A 53 11.71 -6.78 9.25
CA LEU A 53 11.39 -8.10 8.70
C LEU A 53 11.52 -9.15 9.81
N SER A 54 10.50 -10.00 9.99
CA SER A 54 10.48 -11.05 11.03
C SER A 54 9.95 -12.36 10.45
N TYR A 55 10.34 -13.49 11.03
CA TYR A 55 10.02 -14.83 10.53
C TYR A 55 9.28 -15.66 11.58
N VAL A 56 8.22 -16.35 11.19
CA VAL A 56 7.40 -17.21 12.07
C VAL A 56 7.16 -18.56 11.41
N THR A 57 7.42 -19.65 12.15
CA THR A 57 7.03 -21.00 11.76
C THR A 57 5.59 -21.27 12.21
N GLY A 58 4.64 -21.33 11.28
CA GLY A 58 3.23 -21.49 11.60
C GLY A 58 2.28 -21.22 10.43
N ASN A 59 0.98 -21.22 10.71
CA ASN A 59 -0.06 -20.89 9.74
C ASN A 59 -0.24 -19.37 9.63
N LEU A 60 -0.13 -18.82 8.42
CA LEU A 60 -0.38 -17.40 8.15
C LEU A 60 -1.76 -16.92 8.64
N PHE A 61 -2.79 -17.76 8.52
CA PHE A 61 -4.16 -17.39 8.90
C PHE A 61 -4.40 -17.38 10.42
N SER A 62 -3.42 -17.81 11.23
CA SER A 62 -3.40 -17.61 12.69
C SER A 62 -2.54 -16.42 13.13
N CYS A 63 -2.16 -15.52 12.21
CA CYS A 63 -1.61 -14.21 12.59
C CYS A 63 -2.60 -13.40 13.45
N PRO A 64 -2.11 -12.41 14.23
CA PRO A 64 -2.97 -11.50 14.98
C PRO A 64 -4.03 -10.84 14.08
N LYS A 65 -5.24 -10.61 14.62
CA LYS A 65 -6.43 -10.19 13.84
C LYS A 65 -6.37 -8.73 13.36
N ASP A 66 -5.53 -7.94 14.00
CA ASP A 66 -5.22 -6.54 13.73
C ASP A 66 -4.17 -6.35 12.62
N GLU A 67 -3.35 -7.36 12.32
CA GLU A 67 -2.39 -7.30 11.20
C GLU A 67 -3.10 -7.42 9.86
N SER A 68 -2.75 -6.55 8.91
CA SER A 68 -3.18 -6.71 7.52
C SER A 68 -2.46 -7.90 6.88
N LEU A 69 -3.03 -8.48 5.83
CA LEU A 69 -2.48 -9.66 5.16
C LEU A 69 -2.04 -9.36 3.73
N ALA A 70 -1.01 -10.03 3.20
CA ALA A 70 -0.58 -9.86 1.81
C ALA A 70 -0.25 -11.19 1.10
N HIS A 71 -0.59 -11.30 -0.19
CA HIS A 71 -0.09 -12.37 -1.08
C HIS A 71 -0.13 -11.96 -2.57
N CYS A 72 0.56 -12.74 -3.43
CA CYS A 72 0.55 -12.53 -4.88
C CYS A 72 -0.61 -13.25 -5.59
N ILE A 73 -1.15 -12.61 -6.63
CA ILE A 73 -2.14 -13.16 -7.57
C ILE A 73 -1.87 -12.71 -9.02
N SER A 74 -2.75 -13.13 -9.93
CA SER A 74 -2.79 -12.70 -11.34
C SER A 74 -3.94 -11.71 -11.58
N GLU A 75 -3.86 -10.89 -12.63
CA GLU A 75 -4.97 -10.03 -13.10
C GLU A 75 -6.28 -10.83 -13.29
N ASP A 76 -6.18 -12.08 -13.78
CA ASP A 76 -7.34 -12.97 -13.97
C ASP A 76 -8.08 -13.35 -12.66
N CYS A 77 -7.48 -13.08 -11.51
CA CYS A 77 -7.95 -13.37 -10.15
C CYS A 77 -8.41 -14.82 -9.92
N ARG A 78 -7.87 -15.80 -10.66
CA ARG A 78 -8.33 -17.21 -10.57
C ARG A 78 -8.14 -17.81 -9.18
N MET A 79 -7.00 -17.52 -8.54
CA MET A 79 -6.62 -17.96 -7.18
C MET A 79 -6.85 -19.47 -6.95
N GLY A 80 -6.44 -20.29 -7.92
CA GLY A 80 -6.79 -21.72 -8.00
C GLY A 80 -5.75 -22.70 -7.43
N ALA A 81 -4.62 -22.23 -6.90
CA ALA A 81 -3.57 -23.10 -6.36
C ALA A 81 -2.81 -22.43 -5.20
N GLY A 82 -2.16 -23.25 -4.36
CA GLY A 82 -1.38 -22.79 -3.21
C GLY A 82 -2.22 -22.01 -2.19
N ILE A 83 -1.55 -21.12 -1.44
CA ILE A 83 -2.19 -20.33 -0.38
C ILE A 83 -3.31 -19.40 -0.87
N ALA A 84 -3.28 -19.01 -2.15
CA ALA A 84 -4.31 -18.17 -2.76
C ALA A 84 -5.72 -18.80 -2.70
N VAL A 85 -5.82 -20.13 -2.70
CA VAL A 85 -7.11 -20.83 -2.49
C VAL A 85 -7.69 -20.54 -1.11
N ARG A 86 -6.85 -20.47 -0.08
CA ARG A 86 -7.29 -20.12 1.29
C ARG A 86 -7.69 -18.65 1.40
N PHE A 87 -6.94 -17.72 0.79
CA PHE A 87 -7.35 -16.30 0.71
C PHE A 87 -8.72 -16.14 0.05
N LYS A 88 -8.97 -16.87 -1.05
CA LYS A 88 -10.26 -16.88 -1.77
C LYS A 88 -11.40 -17.45 -0.92
N GLN A 89 -11.14 -18.50 -0.12
CA GLN A 89 -12.13 -19.08 0.80
C GLN A 89 -12.45 -18.14 1.96
N GLU A 90 -11.43 -17.53 2.58
CA GLU A 90 -11.55 -16.78 3.84
C GLU A 90 -12.11 -15.36 3.66
N PHE A 91 -11.73 -14.67 2.58
CA PHE A 91 -12.05 -13.24 2.35
C PHE A 91 -13.01 -12.97 1.18
N GLN A 92 -13.19 -13.97 0.31
CA GLN A 92 -14.08 -13.95 -0.85
C GLN A 92 -13.77 -12.75 -1.78
N GLY A 93 -14.75 -11.92 -2.16
CA GLY A 93 -14.51 -10.63 -2.83
C GLY A 93 -13.88 -10.68 -4.23
N VAL A 94 -13.94 -11.81 -4.94
CA VAL A 94 -13.33 -11.95 -6.28
C VAL A 94 -13.91 -10.96 -7.30
N THR A 95 -15.18 -10.56 -7.14
CA THR A 95 -15.83 -9.53 -7.98
C THR A 95 -15.26 -8.14 -7.66
N GLU A 96 -15.24 -7.74 -6.37
CA GLU A 96 -14.65 -6.47 -5.89
C GLU A 96 -13.19 -6.29 -6.34
N LEU A 97 -12.40 -7.38 -6.35
CA LEU A 97 -11.01 -7.36 -6.85
C LEU A 97 -10.91 -7.08 -8.35
N LYS A 98 -11.85 -7.58 -9.15
CA LYS A 98 -11.91 -7.35 -10.60
C LYS A 98 -12.47 -5.98 -10.95
N GLU A 99 -13.41 -5.47 -10.16
CA GLU A 99 -13.99 -4.14 -10.32
C GLU A 99 -12.97 -3.02 -10.08
N GLN A 100 -11.95 -3.26 -9.24
CA GLN A 100 -10.78 -2.39 -9.07
C GLN A 100 -9.89 -2.28 -10.33
N LYS A 101 -10.02 -3.20 -11.30
CA LYS A 101 -9.31 -3.20 -12.59
C LYS A 101 -7.77 -3.05 -12.49
N LYS A 102 -7.19 -3.51 -11.38
CA LYS A 102 -5.75 -3.44 -11.10
C LYS A 102 -4.96 -4.34 -12.05
N LEU A 103 -3.85 -3.80 -12.55
CA LEU A 103 -2.95 -4.42 -13.54
C LEU A 103 -1.68 -4.96 -12.89
N THR A 104 -0.90 -5.73 -13.64
CA THR A 104 0.44 -6.19 -13.25
C THR A 104 1.32 -5.02 -12.81
N GLY A 105 1.98 -5.16 -11.65
CA GLY A 105 2.74 -4.09 -11.02
C GLY A 105 1.91 -3.23 -10.04
N GLN A 106 0.65 -3.58 -9.77
CA GLN A 106 -0.19 -2.89 -8.79
C GLN A 106 -0.67 -3.83 -7.69
N CYS A 107 -1.28 -3.29 -6.64
CA CYS A 107 -1.93 -4.01 -5.55
C CYS A 107 -3.44 -3.74 -5.55
N ALA A 108 -4.25 -4.79 -5.62
CA ALA A 108 -5.68 -4.71 -5.28
C ALA A 108 -5.87 -4.91 -3.76
N VAL A 109 -6.96 -4.39 -3.20
CA VAL A 109 -7.18 -4.35 -1.74
C VAL A 109 -8.62 -4.70 -1.39
N LEU A 110 -8.81 -5.54 -0.36
CA LEU A 110 -10.11 -5.70 0.32
C LEU A 110 -10.00 -5.25 1.77
N LYS A 111 -11.00 -4.54 2.29
CA LYS A 111 -11.15 -4.29 3.73
C LYS A 111 -12.09 -5.36 4.31
N ARG A 112 -11.62 -6.13 5.30
CA ARG A 112 -12.34 -7.26 5.90
C ARG A 112 -12.05 -7.37 7.39
N ARG A 113 -13.11 -7.49 8.22
CA ARG A 113 -13.02 -7.69 9.68
C ARG A 113 -12.05 -6.70 10.38
N GLY A 114 -12.13 -5.42 10.01
CA GLY A 114 -11.29 -4.33 10.56
C GLY A 114 -9.98 -4.08 9.82
N ARG A 115 -9.36 -5.09 9.21
CA ARG A 115 -8.04 -5.03 8.55
C ARG A 115 -8.10 -4.98 7.02
N PHE A 116 -6.95 -4.73 6.39
CA PHE A 116 -6.78 -4.83 4.94
C PHE A 116 -6.21 -6.19 4.53
N VAL A 117 -6.55 -6.60 3.30
CA VAL A 117 -5.99 -7.78 2.63
C VAL A 117 -5.49 -7.32 1.25
N TYR A 118 -4.19 -7.45 1.04
CA TYR A 118 -3.42 -6.98 -0.10
C TYR A 118 -3.19 -8.12 -1.11
N TYR A 119 -3.56 -7.83 -2.35
CA TYR A 119 -3.49 -8.75 -3.48
C TYR A 119 -2.51 -8.17 -4.49
N LEU A 120 -1.25 -8.55 -4.36
CA LEU A 120 -0.14 -8.10 -5.20
C LEU A 120 -0.32 -8.69 -6.60
N ILE A 121 -0.62 -7.87 -7.61
CA ILE A 121 -0.84 -8.30 -8.99
C ILE A 121 0.52 -8.40 -9.68
N THR A 122 1.13 -9.58 -9.64
CA THR A 122 2.51 -9.77 -10.14
C THR A 122 2.58 -10.36 -11.54
N LYS A 123 1.44 -10.68 -12.17
CA LYS A 123 1.38 -11.26 -13.53
C LYS A 123 -0.02 -11.17 -14.14
N LYS A 124 -0.11 -11.28 -15.47
CA LYS A 124 -1.39 -11.20 -16.20
C LYS A 124 -2.25 -12.46 -16.01
N LYS A 125 -1.69 -13.64 -16.27
CA LYS A 125 -2.40 -14.92 -16.23
C LYS A 125 -1.83 -15.87 -15.18
N ALA A 126 -2.67 -16.67 -14.54
CA ALA A 126 -2.27 -17.61 -13.49
C ALA A 126 -1.18 -18.63 -13.90
N SER A 127 -1.11 -18.97 -15.18
CA SER A 127 -0.11 -19.87 -15.76
C SER A 127 1.28 -19.24 -15.96
N GLN A 128 1.38 -17.92 -16.03
CA GLN A 128 2.65 -17.20 -16.19
C GLN A 128 3.47 -17.20 -14.90
N LYS A 129 4.71 -16.71 -14.97
CA LYS A 129 5.56 -16.37 -13.83
C LYS A 129 5.65 -14.83 -13.70
N PRO A 130 5.77 -14.29 -12.49
CA PRO A 130 6.07 -12.87 -12.29
C PRO A 130 7.54 -12.58 -12.59
N THR A 131 7.89 -11.29 -12.70
CA THR A 131 9.27 -10.80 -12.63
C THR A 131 9.54 -10.11 -11.29
N TYR A 132 10.81 -9.95 -10.93
CA TYR A 132 11.20 -9.15 -9.74
C TYR A 132 10.69 -7.70 -9.82
N ASP A 133 10.62 -7.11 -11.02
CA ASP A 133 10.13 -5.74 -11.23
C ASP A 133 8.63 -5.64 -11.00
N SER A 134 7.84 -6.59 -11.53
CA SER A 134 6.40 -6.66 -11.30
C SER A 134 6.05 -6.90 -9.82
N LEU A 135 6.91 -7.62 -9.10
CA LEU A 135 6.81 -7.76 -7.65
C LEU A 135 7.12 -6.43 -6.94
N ARG A 136 8.26 -5.81 -7.24
CA ARG A 136 8.67 -4.51 -6.68
C ARG A 136 7.57 -3.45 -6.83
N GLN A 137 7.08 -3.24 -8.05
CA GLN A 137 6.02 -2.27 -8.34
C GLN A 137 4.75 -2.55 -7.53
N SER A 138 4.33 -3.82 -7.41
CA SER A 138 3.15 -4.18 -6.61
C SER A 138 3.35 -3.93 -5.11
N LEU A 139 4.58 -4.07 -4.60
CA LEU A 139 4.96 -3.75 -3.23
C LEU A 139 5.03 -2.24 -2.98
N GLU A 140 5.41 -1.44 -3.98
CA GLU A 140 5.44 0.03 -3.93
C GLU A 140 4.02 0.63 -3.92
N ASP A 141 3.08 0.10 -4.71
CA ASP A 141 1.65 0.44 -4.64
C ASP A 141 1.04 -0.01 -3.29
N MET A 142 1.49 -1.16 -2.75
CA MET A 142 1.11 -1.60 -1.40
C MET A 142 1.66 -0.65 -0.31
N LYS A 143 2.94 -0.27 -0.34
CA LYS A 143 3.55 0.73 0.59
C LYS A 143 2.79 2.05 0.54
N SER A 144 2.47 2.52 -0.66
CA SER A 144 1.69 3.75 -0.89
C SER A 144 0.30 3.68 -0.23
N HIS A 145 -0.40 2.56 -0.33
CA HIS A 145 -1.66 2.35 0.39
C HIS A 145 -1.44 2.27 1.91
N CYS A 146 -0.40 1.58 2.37
CA CYS A 146 -0.14 1.36 3.81
C CYS A 146 0.11 2.68 4.53
N LEU A 147 1.00 3.53 3.99
CA LEU A 147 1.28 4.86 4.52
C LEU A 147 0.00 5.73 4.57
N LYS A 148 -0.78 5.77 3.47
CA LYS A 148 -2.04 6.52 3.40
C LYS A 148 -3.11 6.06 4.41
N ASN A 149 -3.05 4.81 4.88
CA ASN A 149 -4.05 4.21 5.77
C ASN A 149 -3.47 3.83 7.15
N GLN A 150 -2.28 4.33 7.50
CA GLN A 150 -1.61 4.09 8.78
C GLN A 150 -1.43 2.59 9.12
N VAL A 151 -1.16 1.76 8.11
CA VAL A 151 -0.98 0.30 8.26
C VAL A 151 0.48 -0.01 8.56
N THR A 152 0.80 -0.22 9.83
CA THR A 152 2.17 -0.48 10.32
C THR A 152 2.52 -1.96 10.46
N ARG A 153 1.56 -2.90 10.39
CA ARG A 153 1.83 -4.35 10.53
C ARG A 153 1.15 -5.19 9.45
N ILE A 154 1.95 -6.00 8.78
CA ILE A 154 1.53 -6.85 7.65
C ILE A 154 2.07 -8.28 7.85
N SER A 155 1.20 -9.28 7.77
CA SER A 155 1.54 -10.70 7.75
C SER A 155 1.48 -11.25 6.32
N MET A 156 2.49 -12.01 5.90
CA MET A 156 2.55 -12.60 4.53
C MET A 156 3.23 -13.97 4.52
N PRO A 157 3.03 -14.81 3.47
CA PRO A 157 3.85 -16.00 3.26
C PRO A 157 5.20 -15.61 2.62
N ARG A 158 6.05 -16.59 2.29
CA ARG A 158 7.16 -16.37 1.33
C ARG A 158 6.61 -16.09 -0.08
N ILE A 159 6.25 -14.83 -0.34
CA ILE A 159 5.63 -14.36 -1.59
C ILE A 159 6.53 -14.61 -2.80
N GLY A 160 5.93 -14.90 -3.97
CA GLY A 160 6.65 -15.18 -5.22
C GLY A 160 7.44 -16.51 -5.30
N CYS A 161 7.76 -17.15 -4.17
CA CYS A 161 8.77 -18.22 -4.16
C CYS A 161 8.27 -19.65 -4.38
N GLY A 162 6.96 -19.89 -4.32
CA GLY A 162 6.38 -21.21 -4.54
C GLY A 162 6.19 -21.52 -6.03
N LEU A 163 4.93 -21.65 -6.45
CA LEU A 163 4.56 -21.91 -7.85
C LEU A 163 5.06 -20.85 -8.84
N ASP A 164 5.43 -19.67 -8.36
CA ASP A 164 5.90 -18.52 -9.12
C ASP A 164 7.42 -18.48 -9.35
N ARG A 165 8.20 -19.30 -8.62
CA ARG A 165 9.64 -19.56 -8.84
C ARG A 165 10.59 -18.35 -8.70
N LEU A 166 10.24 -17.31 -7.94
CA LEU A 166 11.22 -16.30 -7.51
C LEU A 166 12.06 -16.85 -6.34
N GLU A 167 13.27 -16.32 -6.13
CA GLU A 167 14.17 -16.76 -5.06
C GLU A 167 13.97 -15.91 -3.79
N TRP A 168 13.81 -16.57 -2.63
CA TRP A 168 13.43 -15.85 -1.41
C TRP A 168 14.47 -14.81 -0.98
N ALA A 169 15.77 -15.09 -1.13
CA ALA A 169 16.84 -14.13 -0.82
C ALA A 169 16.63 -12.79 -1.56
N ARG A 170 16.44 -12.85 -2.88
CA ARG A 170 16.18 -11.67 -3.70
C ARG A 170 14.83 -11.02 -3.42
N VAL A 171 13.82 -11.79 -3.00
CA VAL A 171 12.54 -11.24 -2.54
C VAL A 171 12.69 -10.49 -1.21
N SER A 172 13.48 -10.99 -0.25
CA SER A 172 13.75 -10.27 1.01
C SER A 172 14.54 -8.98 0.79
N GLU A 173 15.52 -8.97 -0.12
CA GLU A 173 16.23 -7.74 -0.52
C GLU A 173 15.28 -6.69 -1.14
N ILE A 174 14.29 -7.12 -1.93
CA ILE A 174 13.28 -6.21 -2.50
C ILE A 174 12.32 -5.70 -1.42
N LEU A 175 11.92 -6.55 -0.46
CA LEU A 175 11.11 -6.12 0.68
C LEU A 175 11.84 -5.07 1.52
N GLU A 176 13.12 -5.29 1.82
CA GLU A 176 13.97 -4.33 2.50
C GLU A 176 14.07 -3.02 1.72
N GLN A 177 14.51 -3.04 0.45
CA GLN A 177 14.65 -1.84 -0.38
C GLN A 177 13.33 -1.07 -0.60
N VAL A 178 12.18 -1.74 -0.64
CA VAL A 178 10.90 -1.07 -0.81
C VAL A 178 10.42 -0.48 0.51
N PHE A 179 10.57 -1.18 1.64
CA PHE A 179 9.98 -0.76 2.92
C PHE A 179 10.94 -0.05 3.89
N ASP A 180 12.23 0.05 3.57
CA ASP A 180 13.17 0.89 4.31
C ASP A 180 12.64 2.33 4.46
N HIS A 181 13.05 2.95 5.57
CA HIS A 181 12.63 4.26 6.06
C HIS A 181 11.08 4.33 6.24
N THR A 182 10.48 3.31 6.85
CA THR A 182 9.07 3.31 7.29
C THR A 182 8.85 2.48 8.56
N ASP A 183 7.84 2.86 9.34
CA ASP A 183 7.36 2.11 10.53
C ASP A 183 6.68 0.76 10.22
N ILE A 184 6.71 0.32 8.95
CA ILE A 184 6.03 -0.91 8.54
C ILE A 184 6.86 -2.10 9.06
N SER A 185 6.17 -3.07 9.67
CA SER A 185 6.74 -4.34 10.10
C SER A 185 6.07 -5.47 9.34
N ILE A 186 6.87 -6.32 8.69
CA ILE A 186 6.41 -7.50 7.95
C ILE A 186 6.81 -8.79 8.66
N THR A 187 5.81 -9.63 8.92
CA THR A 187 5.98 -10.97 9.49
C THR A 187 5.77 -12.03 8.41
N VAL A 188 6.82 -12.79 8.10
CA VAL A 188 6.85 -13.82 7.05
C VAL A 188 6.60 -15.20 7.66
N TYR A 189 5.47 -15.80 7.31
CA TYR A 189 5.07 -17.12 7.77
C TYR A 189 5.57 -18.22 6.83
N SER A 190 6.17 -19.24 7.43
CA SER A 190 6.54 -20.50 6.78
C SER A 190 5.88 -21.67 7.52
N LEU A 191 5.36 -22.67 6.81
CA LEU A 191 4.92 -23.90 7.47
C LEU A 191 6.14 -24.68 8.01
N PRO A 192 6.02 -25.43 9.11
CA PRO A 192 7.09 -26.31 9.56
C PRO A 192 7.39 -27.37 8.49
N GLU A 193 8.67 -27.73 8.37
CA GLU A 193 9.10 -28.83 7.52
C GLU A 193 8.52 -30.15 8.04
N LYS A 194 8.09 -31.02 7.13
CA LYS A 194 7.66 -32.36 7.50
C LYS A 194 8.90 -33.21 7.69
N ALA A 195 9.14 -33.68 8.92
CA ALA A 195 10.10 -34.75 9.17
C ALA A 195 9.75 -35.95 8.28
N GLU A 196 10.71 -36.44 7.51
CA GLU A 196 10.50 -37.57 6.60
C GLU A 196 10.23 -38.85 7.40
N THR A 197 9.02 -39.40 7.27
CA THR A 197 8.69 -40.69 7.88
C THR A 197 9.28 -41.81 7.04
N THR A 198 10.49 -42.25 7.38
CA THR A 198 11.19 -43.35 6.69
C THR A 198 10.45 -44.69 6.89
N VAL A 199 9.46 -44.97 6.04
CA VAL A 199 8.72 -46.24 6.05
C VAL A 199 9.57 -47.36 5.45
N MET A 200 10.45 -47.94 6.27
CA MET A 200 11.10 -49.20 5.94
C MET A 200 10.06 -50.32 5.95
N LYS A 201 9.70 -50.84 4.76
CA LYS A 201 8.92 -52.09 4.60
C LYS A 201 9.49 -52.98 3.50
N GLU A 202 10.63 -53.59 3.87
CA GLU A 202 10.89 -55.02 3.79
C GLU A 202 10.49 -55.79 2.51
N ASN A 203 11.51 -56.25 1.78
CA ASN A 203 11.37 -57.13 0.62
C ASN A 203 10.81 -58.51 1.01
N ARG A 204 9.60 -58.84 0.55
CA ARG A 204 9.20 -60.26 0.44
C ARG A 204 10.01 -60.92 -0.67
N ARG A 205 10.89 -61.86 -0.28
CA ARG A 205 11.36 -62.92 -1.17
C ARG A 205 10.37 -64.09 -1.10
N THR A 206 9.96 -64.57 -2.26
CA THR A 206 9.31 -65.86 -2.52
C THR A 206 9.78 -66.31 -3.89
#